data_AF-A0A842PJG6-F1
#
_entry.id   AF-A0A842PJG6-F1
#
_cell.length_a   1.000
_cell.length_b   1.000
_cell.length_c   1.000
_cell.angle_alpha   90.00
_cell.angle_beta   90.00
_cell.angle_gamma   90.00
#
_symmetry.space_group_name_H-M   'P 1'
#
loop_
_entity.id
_entity.type
_entity.pdbx_description
1 polymer ?
#
loop_
_entity_poly.entity_id
_entity_poly.type
_entity_poly.pdbx_seq_one_letter_code
_entity_poly.pdbx_strand_id
1 'polypeptide(L)'
;TGTGVTGGAVSPAVYRGMENVWGNYWTFVDGYNALDTEYRIIRRDGTGIFADALALGDYEVSIAVPITSNGYISNIHYEDLLKYLFVPSAVGGSSTTYLCDHSYAHDLAEVNILISGGHWTFAGAAGVAFRHSAYALADTSTNVSGRLEYV
;
A
#
# COMPACT_ATOMS: atom_id res chain seq x y z
N THR A 1 -14.48 -6.02 -21.23
CA THR A 1 -13.27 -6.83 -20.90
C THR A 1 -12.12 -6.25 -21.69
N GLY A 2 -11.08 -5.75 -21.02
CA GLY A 2 -9.90 -5.20 -21.72
C GLY A 2 -9.14 -6.33 -22.41
N THR A 3 -9.35 -6.50 -23.71
CA THR A 3 -8.70 -7.54 -24.52
C THR A 3 -7.32 -7.06 -24.96
N GLY A 4 -6.36 -7.00 -24.03
CA GLY A 4 -4.99 -6.50 -24.24
C GLY A 4 -4.52 -6.52 -25.71
N VAL A 5 -4.23 -5.33 -26.25
CA VAL A 5 -4.03 -5.14 -27.69
C VAL A 5 -2.62 -5.60 -28.09
N THR A 6 -2.56 -6.43 -29.12
CA THR A 6 -1.37 -6.74 -29.92
C THR A 6 -0.80 -5.45 -30.53
N GLY A 7 0.46 -5.09 -30.22
CA GLY A 7 1.20 -4.08 -30.99
C GLY A 7 1.87 -2.93 -30.20
N GLY A 8 2.47 -3.20 -29.03
CA GLY A 8 3.46 -2.29 -28.43
C GLY A 8 2.92 -1.14 -27.57
N ALA A 9 1.61 -1.05 -27.33
CA ALA A 9 1.04 -0.14 -26.34
C ALA A 9 0.80 -0.86 -25.01
N VAL A 10 1.46 -0.43 -23.94
CA VAL A 10 1.25 -0.92 -22.57
C VAL A 10 -0.12 -0.46 -22.06
N SER A 11 -1.11 -1.35 -22.12
CA SER A 11 -2.41 -1.11 -21.49
C SER A 11 -2.30 -1.39 -19.99
N PRO A 12 -2.93 -0.57 -19.12
CA PRO A 12 -2.95 -0.83 -17.69
C PRO A 12 -3.63 -2.18 -17.40
N ALA A 13 -3.16 -2.90 -16.37
CA ALA A 13 -3.79 -4.15 -15.95
C ALA A 13 -5.24 -3.90 -15.53
N VAL A 14 -6.20 -4.69 -16.04
CA VAL A 14 -7.62 -4.58 -15.70
C VAL A 14 -8.14 -5.89 -15.13
N TYR A 15 -8.74 -5.87 -13.94
CA TYR A 15 -9.34 -7.05 -13.31
C TYR A 15 -10.72 -6.70 -12.76
N ARG A 16 -11.76 -7.46 -13.13
CA ARG A 16 -13.16 -7.26 -12.71
C ARG A 16 -13.70 -5.83 -12.88
N GLY A 17 -13.27 -5.13 -13.94
CA GLY A 17 -13.66 -3.75 -14.22
C GLY A 17 -12.83 -2.69 -13.48
N MET A 18 -11.90 -3.11 -12.62
CA MET A 18 -10.91 -2.23 -12.00
C MET A 18 -9.70 -2.10 -12.91
N GLU A 19 -9.42 -0.90 -13.42
CA GLU A 19 -8.23 -0.60 -14.23
C GLU A 19 -7.03 -0.22 -13.35
N ASN A 20 -5.80 -0.44 -13.83
CA ASN A 20 -4.56 -0.18 -13.10
C ASN A 20 -4.50 -0.86 -11.71
N VAL A 21 -4.71 -2.18 -11.69
CA VAL A 21 -4.69 -2.96 -10.45
C VAL A 21 -3.28 -3.18 -9.89
N TRP A 22 -2.22 -2.99 -10.69
CA TRP A 22 -0.81 -2.92 -10.24
C TRP A 22 0.11 -2.38 -11.36
N GLY A 23 1.31 -1.92 -10.97
CA GLY A 23 2.48 -1.82 -11.85
C GLY A 23 2.51 -0.71 -12.91
N ASN A 24 1.52 0.19 -12.96
CA ASN A 24 1.58 1.39 -13.81
C ASN A 24 2.00 2.62 -13.00
N TYR A 25 1.13 3.10 -12.12
CA TYR A 25 1.37 4.22 -11.20
C TYR A 25 1.17 3.77 -9.76
N TRP A 26 1.85 4.43 -8.84
CA TRP A 26 1.54 4.31 -7.42
C TRP A 26 0.09 4.71 -7.15
N THR A 27 -0.58 3.99 -6.27
CA THR A 27 -1.92 4.35 -5.80
C THR A 27 -1.85 4.73 -4.32
N PHE A 28 -2.16 5.99 -4.01
CA PHE A 28 -2.32 6.49 -2.66
C PHE A 28 -3.49 5.78 -1.97
N VAL A 29 -3.25 5.35 -0.74
CA VAL A 29 -4.23 4.72 0.14
C VAL A 29 -4.46 5.67 1.32
N ASP A 30 -5.57 6.38 1.27
CA ASP A 30 -5.98 7.26 2.37
C ASP A 30 -6.50 6.43 3.56
N GLY A 31 -6.45 6.99 4.76
CA GLY A 31 -6.92 6.33 5.97
C GLY A 31 -5.96 5.30 6.55
N TYR A 32 -4.66 5.43 6.26
CA TYR A 32 -3.60 4.62 6.85
C TYR A 32 -2.48 5.52 7.37
N ASN A 33 -2.05 5.29 8.61
CA ASN A 33 -0.77 5.79 9.10
C ASN A 33 0.07 4.68 9.75
N ALA A 34 1.37 4.67 9.48
CA ALA A 34 2.35 3.92 10.27
C ALA A 34 3.11 4.87 11.19
N LEU A 35 3.29 4.44 12.44
CA LEU A 35 4.08 5.09 13.47
C LEU A 35 4.98 4.06 14.15
N ASP A 36 5.99 4.51 14.88
CA ASP A 36 7.00 3.63 15.50
C ASP A 36 6.46 2.45 16.31
N THR A 37 5.26 2.59 16.88
CA THR A 37 4.67 1.58 17.77
C THR A 37 3.36 0.99 17.27
N GLU A 38 2.77 1.52 16.20
CA GLU A 38 1.40 1.14 15.81
C GLU A 38 1.08 1.49 14.35
N TYR A 39 0.11 0.75 13.80
CA TYR A 39 -0.62 1.18 12.62
C TYR A 39 -1.97 1.78 13.03
N ARG A 40 -2.35 2.89 12.39
CA ARG A 40 -3.66 3.53 12.53
C ARG A 40 -4.41 3.38 11.22
N ILE A 41 -5.61 2.82 11.30
CA ILE A 41 -6.50 2.64 10.14
C ILE A 41 -7.76 3.46 10.39
N ILE A 42 -8.23 4.19 9.38
CA ILE A 42 -9.50 4.93 9.44
C ILE A 42 -10.61 4.03 9.97
N ARG A 43 -11.49 4.58 10.82
CA ARG A 43 -12.58 3.79 11.40
C ARG A 43 -13.42 3.10 10.32
N ARG A 44 -13.56 1.79 10.45
CA ARG A 44 -14.30 0.96 9.50
C ARG A 44 -15.81 1.17 9.57
N ASP A 45 -16.30 1.79 10.64
CA ASP A 45 -17.71 2.17 10.81
C ASP A 45 -18.11 3.42 9.98
N GLY A 46 -17.16 4.01 9.24
CA GLY A 46 -17.40 5.16 8.37
C GLY A 46 -17.55 6.49 9.11
N THR A 47 -17.29 6.53 10.41
CA THR A 47 -17.38 7.77 11.21
C THR A 47 -16.10 8.59 11.24
N GLY A 48 -14.98 8.00 10.80
CA GLY A 48 -13.68 8.68 10.78
C GLY A 48 -13.60 9.73 9.66
N ILE A 49 -12.88 10.81 9.95
CA ILE A 49 -12.52 11.83 8.96
C ILE A 49 -11.15 11.49 8.36
N PHE A 50 -11.11 11.37 7.03
CA PHE A 50 -9.87 11.19 6.28
C PHE A 50 -8.99 12.45 6.37
N ALA A 51 -7.71 12.23 6.66
CA ALA A 51 -6.68 13.25 6.74
C ALA A 51 -5.32 12.58 6.60
N ASP A 52 -4.32 13.33 6.13
CA ASP A 52 -2.95 12.83 5.97
C ASP A 52 -2.45 12.20 7.29
N ALA A 53 -2.66 12.89 8.41
CA ALA A 53 -2.49 12.35 9.75
C ALA A 53 -3.85 12.23 10.44
N LEU A 54 -4.25 11.00 10.73
CA LEU A 54 -5.54 10.72 11.36
C LEU A 54 -5.57 11.30 12.78
N ALA A 55 -6.61 12.07 13.08
CA ALA A 55 -6.80 12.67 14.39
C ALA A 55 -7.39 11.67 15.37
N LEU A 56 -7.21 11.94 16.66
CA LEU A 56 -7.76 11.08 17.72
C LEU A 56 -9.29 10.98 17.57
N GLY A 57 -9.79 9.75 17.54
CA GLY A 57 -11.20 9.47 17.35
C GLY A 57 -11.57 9.07 15.91
N ASP A 58 -10.69 9.30 14.93
CA ASP A 58 -10.94 8.97 13.51
C ASP A 58 -10.35 7.62 13.08
N TYR A 59 -9.58 6.96 13.94
CA TYR A 59 -8.90 5.69 13.63
C TYR A 59 -9.16 4.58 14.66
N GLU A 60 -8.97 3.35 14.19
CA GLU A 60 -8.72 2.15 14.99
C GLU A 60 -7.21 1.88 15.03
N VAL A 61 -6.71 1.38 16.16
CA VAL A 61 -5.29 1.05 16.37
C VAL A 61 -5.08 -0.44 16.22
N SER A 62 -4.08 -0.81 15.42
CA SER A 62 -3.63 -2.20 15.26
C SER A 62 -2.80 -2.65 16.46
N ILE A 63 -2.87 -3.93 16.83
CA ILE A 63 -1.92 -4.50 17.80
C ILE A 63 -0.54 -4.79 17.19
N ALA A 64 -0.42 -4.69 15.87
CA ALA A 64 0.84 -4.85 15.15
C ALA A 64 1.73 -3.61 15.23
N VAL A 65 3.04 -3.85 15.32
CA VAL A 65 4.08 -2.82 15.24
C VAL A 65 4.68 -2.84 13.84
N PRO A 66 4.93 -1.66 13.22
CA PRO A 66 5.51 -1.65 11.89
C PRO A 66 6.91 -2.25 11.80
N ILE A 67 7.16 -2.96 10.71
CA ILE A 67 8.54 -3.31 10.33
C ILE A 67 9.28 -2.05 9.90
N THR A 68 10.61 -2.05 10.07
CA THR A 68 11.50 -0.94 9.69
C THR A 68 12.54 -1.34 8.63
N SER A 69 12.49 -2.58 8.16
CA SER A 69 13.39 -3.11 7.14
C SER A 69 12.69 -3.26 5.80
N ASN A 70 13.29 -2.70 4.76
CA ASN A 70 12.82 -2.83 3.37
C ASN A 70 13.16 -4.22 2.80
N GLY A 71 12.30 -4.75 1.93
CA GLY A 71 12.58 -6.01 1.23
C GLY A 71 11.37 -6.67 0.60
N TYR A 72 11.59 -7.82 -0.03
CA TYR A 72 10.51 -8.67 -0.55
C TYR A 72 9.73 -9.31 0.59
N ILE A 73 8.40 -9.22 0.50
CA ILE A 73 7.47 -9.62 1.54
C ILE A 73 7.49 -11.15 1.69
N SER A 74 7.87 -11.61 2.88
CA SER A 74 7.81 -13.04 3.24
C SER A 74 6.57 -13.38 4.07
N ASN A 75 6.00 -12.40 4.79
CA ASN A 75 4.78 -12.59 5.56
C ASN A 75 4.00 -11.28 5.73
N ILE A 76 2.70 -11.40 6.02
CA ILE A 76 1.77 -10.29 6.26
C ILE A 76 1.08 -10.43 7.64
N HIS A 77 0.56 -9.35 8.18
CA HIS A 77 -0.25 -9.39 9.40
C HIS A 77 -1.60 -10.08 9.14
N TYR A 78 -2.01 -10.93 10.10
CA TYR A 78 -3.28 -11.69 10.08
C TYR A 78 -4.24 -11.24 11.18
N GLU A 79 -4.22 -9.95 11.50
CA GLU A 79 -5.16 -9.34 12.44
C GLU A 79 -6.45 -8.90 11.73
N ASP A 80 -7.56 -8.78 12.46
CA ASP A 80 -8.85 -8.33 11.92
C ASP A 80 -8.79 -6.92 11.30
N LEU A 81 -8.10 -5.98 11.94
CA LEU A 81 -8.02 -4.60 11.46
C LEU A 81 -7.17 -4.48 10.18
N LEU A 82 -6.07 -5.23 10.09
CA LEU A 82 -5.16 -5.20 8.93
C LEU A 82 -5.52 -6.23 7.85
N LYS A 83 -6.65 -6.92 8.03
CA LYS A 83 -7.09 -7.98 7.12
C LYS A 83 -7.29 -7.42 5.71
N TYR A 84 -6.78 -8.15 4.72
CA TYR A 84 -6.85 -7.80 3.30
C TYR A 84 -6.06 -6.55 2.87
N LEU A 85 -5.39 -5.86 3.79
CA LEU A 85 -4.55 -4.70 3.46
C LEU A 85 -3.15 -5.08 2.96
N PHE A 86 -2.75 -6.36 3.11
CA PHE A 86 -1.42 -6.88 2.80
C PHE A 86 -0.29 -6.11 3.51
N VAL A 87 -0.52 -5.65 4.75
CA VAL A 87 0.51 -4.98 5.54
C VAL A 87 1.59 -6.00 5.91
N PRO A 88 2.87 -5.78 5.53
CA PRO A 88 3.93 -6.75 5.74
C PRO A 88 4.30 -6.88 7.22
N SER A 89 4.42 -8.11 7.69
CA SER A 89 4.91 -8.41 9.05
C SER A 89 6.36 -8.89 9.05
N ALA A 90 6.89 -9.26 7.89
CA ALA A 90 8.28 -9.66 7.71
C ALA A 90 8.72 -9.50 6.26
N VAL A 91 10.00 -9.19 6.09
CA VAL A 91 10.69 -9.23 4.80
C VAL A 91 11.78 -10.29 4.84
N GLY A 92 11.96 -11.00 3.73
CA GLY A 92 12.87 -12.14 3.63
C GLY A 92 12.60 -13.03 2.42
N GLY A 93 11.70 -12.60 1.53
CA GLY A 93 11.46 -13.26 0.27
C GLY A 93 12.42 -12.82 -0.83
N SER A 94 12.00 -13.05 -2.06
CA SER A 94 12.70 -12.63 -3.28
C SER A 94 11.67 -12.31 -4.36
N SER A 95 12.12 -11.84 -5.52
CA SER A 95 11.29 -11.69 -6.72
C SER A 95 10.67 -13.00 -7.25
N THR A 96 10.96 -14.14 -6.64
CA THR A 96 10.48 -15.47 -7.05
C THR A 96 9.97 -16.34 -5.90
N THR A 97 9.94 -15.82 -4.68
CA THR A 97 9.52 -16.56 -3.49
C THR A 97 8.55 -15.74 -2.63
N TYR A 98 7.62 -16.43 -1.97
CA TYR A 98 6.54 -15.83 -1.17
C TYR A 98 5.61 -14.95 -2.01
N LEU A 99 5.42 -13.68 -1.65
CA LEU A 99 4.52 -12.76 -2.36
C LEU A 99 5.18 -12.13 -3.59
N CYS A 100 6.51 -12.22 -3.72
CA CYS A 100 7.30 -11.63 -4.81
C CYS A 100 7.23 -10.10 -4.96
N ASP A 101 6.37 -9.44 -4.19
CA ASP A 101 6.24 -7.98 -4.13
C ASP A 101 7.17 -7.38 -3.08
N HIS A 102 7.69 -6.19 -3.35
CA HIS A 102 8.58 -5.47 -2.44
C HIS A 102 7.80 -4.55 -1.49
N SER A 103 8.33 -4.41 -0.28
CA SER A 103 7.85 -3.45 0.72
C SER A 103 8.94 -2.44 1.06
N TYR A 104 8.55 -1.17 1.05
CA TYR A 104 9.29 -0.12 1.74
C TYR A 104 8.59 0.17 3.07
N ALA A 105 9.32 -0.08 4.14
CA ALA A 105 8.88 -0.13 5.52
C ALA A 105 8.74 1.27 6.13
N HIS A 106 8.23 1.32 7.36
CA HIS A 106 8.08 2.54 8.16
C HIS A 106 9.46 3.16 8.48
N ASP A 107 9.56 4.48 8.38
CA ASP A 107 10.74 5.25 8.78
C ASP A 107 10.55 5.79 10.21
N LEU A 108 11.52 5.49 11.08
CA LEU A 108 11.41 5.80 12.50
C LEU A 108 11.28 7.30 12.77
N ALA A 109 10.47 7.65 13.76
CA ALA A 109 10.12 9.01 14.18
C ALA A 109 9.25 9.81 13.18
N GLU A 110 8.67 9.15 12.18
CA GLU A 110 7.75 9.77 11.23
C GLU A 110 6.29 9.30 11.42
N VAL A 111 5.37 9.97 10.73
CA VAL A 111 4.02 9.48 10.48
C VAL A 111 3.95 9.20 8.99
N ASN A 112 4.00 7.93 8.61
CA ASN A 112 4.05 7.57 7.21
C ASN A 112 2.68 7.24 6.64
N ILE A 113 2.46 7.69 5.41
CA ILE A 113 1.30 7.37 4.57
C ILE A 113 1.58 6.13 3.72
N LEU A 114 0.53 5.49 3.22
CA LEU A 114 0.68 4.31 2.38
C LEU A 114 0.42 4.62 0.90
N ILE A 115 1.36 4.18 0.07
CA ILE A 115 1.13 3.99 -1.36
C ILE A 115 1.29 2.52 -1.73
N SER A 116 0.54 2.08 -2.74
CA SER A 116 0.46 0.67 -3.15
C SER A 116 0.67 0.49 -4.66
N GLY A 117 0.93 -0.75 -5.06
CA GLY A 117 0.94 -1.18 -6.46
C GLY A 117 2.28 -1.04 -7.19
N GLY A 118 3.14 -0.10 -6.78
CA GLY A 118 4.40 0.22 -7.46
C GLY A 118 4.20 0.90 -8.82
N HIS A 119 5.21 1.65 -9.28
CA HIS A 119 5.16 2.28 -10.61
C HIS A 119 6.05 1.56 -11.64
N TRP A 120 5.90 1.92 -12.92
CA TRP A 120 6.49 1.20 -14.06
C TRP A 120 8.00 0.95 -14.00
N THR A 121 8.80 1.78 -13.29
CA THR A 121 10.26 1.55 -13.20
C THR A 121 10.64 0.46 -12.20
N PHE A 122 9.73 0.07 -11.31
CA PHE A 122 9.99 -0.97 -10.29
C PHE A 122 9.87 -2.39 -10.87
N ALA A 123 9.40 -2.52 -12.11
CA ALA A 123 9.37 -3.76 -12.89
C ALA A 123 8.82 -4.94 -12.06
N GLY A 124 9.62 -6.01 -11.89
CA GLY A 124 9.20 -7.22 -11.20
C GLY A 124 9.03 -7.09 -9.67
N ALA A 125 9.42 -5.96 -9.08
CA ALA A 125 9.15 -5.72 -7.67
C ALA A 125 7.72 -5.22 -7.43
N ALA A 126 7.12 -4.56 -8.42
CA ALA A 126 5.77 -3.99 -8.35
C ALA A 126 4.68 -5.07 -8.51
N GLY A 127 3.57 -4.90 -7.80
CA GLY A 127 2.46 -5.84 -7.82
C GLY A 127 1.39 -5.52 -6.78
N VAL A 128 0.38 -6.38 -6.67
CA VAL A 128 -0.84 -6.12 -5.89
C VAL A 128 -0.56 -5.98 -4.40
N ALA A 129 0.41 -6.72 -3.88
CA ALA A 129 0.82 -6.66 -2.48
C ALA A 129 1.97 -5.68 -2.24
N PHE A 130 2.45 -4.96 -3.26
CA PHE A 130 3.47 -3.93 -3.10
C PHE A 130 3.00 -2.85 -2.12
N ARG A 131 3.80 -2.53 -1.11
CA ARG A 131 3.53 -1.47 -0.12
C ARG A 131 4.72 -0.53 0.03
N HIS A 132 4.48 0.77 0.10
CA HIS A 132 5.50 1.75 0.45
C HIS A 132 4.96 2.71 1.49
N SER A 133 5.47 2.53 2.70
CA SER A 133 5.06 3.22 3.92
C SER A 133 6.23 4.04 4.48
N ALA A 134 7.04 4.65 3.62
CA ALA A 134 8.22 5.46 3.97
C ALA A 134 8.11 6.93 3.51
N TYR A 135 6.94 7.36 3.02
CA TYR A 135 6.74 8.76 2.64
C TYR A 135 6.15 9.54 3.80
N ALA A 136 6.67 10.75 4.02
CA ALA A 136 6.13 11.69 4.96
C ALA A 136 4.88 12.37 4.38
N LEU A 137 4.08 12.96 5.25
CA LEU A 137 2.77 13.57 4.92
C LEU A 137 2.84 14.65 3.81
N ALA A 138 4.00 15.27 3.59
CA ALA A 138 4.17 16.37 2.65
C ALA A 138 4.84 15.97 1.32
N ASP A 139 5.12 14.68 1.11
CA ASP A 139 5.81 14.23 -0.10
C ASP A 139 4.92 14.36 -1.35
N THR A 140 5.50 14.93 -2.40
CA THR A 140 4.82 15.11 -3.70
C THR A 140 5.61 14.39 -4.79
N SER A 141 4.93 13.61 -5.63
CA SER A 141 5.57 12.93 -6.75
C SER A 141 4.62 12.80 -7.94
N THR A 142 5.18 12.93 -9.15
CA THR A 142 4.44 12.88 -10.42
C THR A 142 4.03 11.45 -10.82
N ASN A 143 4.55 10.43 -10.13
CA ASN A 143 4.21 9.03 -10.36
C ASN A 143 3.19 8.48 -9.33
N VAL A 144 2.58 9.35 -8.51
CA VAL A 144 1.53 9.00 -7.54
C VAL A 144 0.15 9.39 -8.08
N SER A 145 -0.77 8.44 -8.03
CA SER A 145 -2.17 8.57 -8.38
C SER A 145 -3.04 8.15 -7.18
N GLY A 146 -4.34 8.40 -7.22
CA GLY A 146 -5.28 7.99 -6.18
C GLY A 146 -6.50 7.32 -6.79
N ARG A 147 -7.13 6.41 -6.04
CA ARG A 147 -8.44 5.84 -6.39
C ARG A 147 -9.40 6.09 -5.26
N LEU A 148 -10.52 6.76 -5.58
CA LEU A 148 -11.66 6.83 -4.67
C LEU A 148 -12.37 5.48 -4.67
N GLU A 149 -12.50 4.88 -3.49
CA GLU A 149 -13.35 3.72 -3.25
C GLU A 149 -14.62 4.19 -2.52
N TYR A 150 -15.78 3.78 -3.02
CA TYR A 150 -17.07 4.01 -2.38
C TYR A 150 -17.60 2.65 -1.95
N VAL A 151 -17.94 2.52 -0.66
CA VAL A 151 -18.47 1.28 -0.06
C VAL A 151 -19.93 1.47 0.29
#